data_AF-A0AAV9LYR7-F1
#
_entry.id   AF-A0AAV9LYR7-F1
#
_cell.length_a   1.000
_cell.length_b   1.000
_cell.length_c   1.000
_cell.angle_alpha   90.00
_cell.angle_beta   90.00
_cell.angle_gamma   90.00
#
_symmetry.space_group_name_H-M   'P 1'
#
loop_
_entity.id
_entity.type
_entity.pdbx_description
1 polymer ?
#
loop_
_entity_poly.entity_id
_entity_poly.type
_entity_poly.pdbx_seq_one_letter_code
_entity_poly.pdbx_strand_id
1 'polypeptide(L)'
;MNCEDIVDVKIVELEKEENEVEEMCFTNETFLYSFNPLPLMFVAALPGAGTIRSLFGPFVELVKSWNLPDWLVHWGHPGNMAVVLFAMGGYGTYLGFRIRFSDDVEEKAKAKDLHPKLLGGMFFFFALGATGGITSLLTSDKPILESPHAVTGFIGLTLLTIQTILPSLFEGNPGLRNVHGILGSGIMTLFLVHAFLGLQLGLSY
;
A
#
# COMPACT_ATOMS: atom_id res chain seq x y z
N MET A 1 44.16 -40.13 -37.19
CA MET A 1 43.02 -39.36 -36.70
C MET A 1 41.85 -39.75 -37.58
N ASN A 2 41.09 -40.73 -37.13
CA ASN A 2 39.96 -41.29 -37.87
C ASN A 2 38.69 -40.51 -37.52
N CYS A 3 37.73 -40.53 -38.44
CA CYS A 3 36.44 -39.84 -38.33
C CYS A 3 35.56 -40.37 -37.17
N GLU A 4 35.90 -41.53 -36.60
CA GLU A 4 35.19 -42.18 -35.48
C GLU A 4 35.51 -41.52 -34.13
N ASP A 5 36.77 -41.08 -33.92
CA ASP A 5 37.22 -40.49 -32.65
C ASP A 5 36.58 -39.12 -32.34
N ILE A 6 36.08 -38.41 -33.37
CA ILE A 6 35.48 -37.07 -33.25
C ILE A 6 34.00 -37.17 -32.82
N VAL A 7 33.34 -38.28 -33.12
CA VAL A 7 31.92 -38.50 -32.80
C VAL A 7 31.76 -38.86 -31.33
N ASP A 8 32.63 -39.71 -30.78
CA ASP A 8 32.58 -40.11 -29.37
C ASP A 8 32.85 -38.94 -28.41
N VAL A 9 33.80 -38.05 -28.72
CA VAL A 9 34.04 -36.85 -27.89
C VAL A 9 32.82 -35.93 -27.86
N LYS A 10 32.12 -35.81 -28.99
CA LYS A 10 30.94 -34.94 -29.11
C LYS A 10 29.72 -35.52 -28.39
N ILE A 11 29.57 -36.85 -28.35
CA ILE A 11 28.50 -37.53 -27.60
C ILE A 11 28.76 -37.44 -26.09
N VAL A 12 30.01 -37.60 -25.64
CA VAL A 12 30.38 -37.43 -24.22
C VAL A 12 30.22 -35.98 -23.73
N GLU A 13 30.47 -34.99 -24.59
CA GLU A 13 30.29 -33.57 -24.25
C GLU A 13 28.79 -33.17 -24.24
N LEU A 14 27.97 -33.77 -25.11
CA LEU A 14 26.51 -33.58 -25.11
C LEU A 14 25.80 -34.29 -23.95
N GLU A 15 26.22 -35.52 -23.57
CA GLU A 15 25.69 -36.21 -22.37
C GLU A 15 26.12 -35.51 -21.08
N LYS A 16 27.27 -34.82 -21.07
CA LYS A 16 27.73 -34.02 -19.93
C LYS A 16 26.96 -32.70 -19.81
N GLU A 17 26.64 -32.05 -20.94
CA GLU A 17 25.75 -30.88 -20.93
C GLU A 17 24.30 -31.27 -20.58
N GLU A 18 23.78 -32.41 -21.03
CA GLU A 18 22.43 -32.87 -20.65
C GLU A 18 22.34 -33.28 -19.17
N ASN A 19 23.36 -33.95 -18.62
CA ASN A 19 23.39 -34.30 -17.20
C ASN A 19 23.65 -33.09 -16.27
N GLU A 20 24.35 -32.05 -16.72
CA GLU A 20 24.46 -30.79 -15.96
C GLU A 20 23.17 -29.94 -16.02
N VAL A 21 22.29 -30.18 -16.99
CA VAL A 21 21.03 -29.43 -17.16
C VAL A 21 19.86 -30.08 -16.41
N GLU A 22 19.89 -31.39 -16.11
CA GLU A 22 18.84 -32.06 -15.34
C GLU A 22 19.02 -32.03 -13.80
N GLU A 23 20.19 -31.62 -13.30
CA GLU A 23 20.45 -31.46 -11.86
C GLU A 23 20.33 -30.00 -11.37
N MET A 24 19.36 -29.27 -11.91
CA MET A 24 18.89 -28.02 -11.31
C MET A 24 17.37 -28.03 -11.15
N CYS A 25 16.86 -29.11 -10.56
CA CYS A 25 15.62 -29.09 -9.80
C CYS A 25 15.84 -28.15 -8.61
N PHE A 26 15.64 -26.84 -8.82
CA PHE A 26 15.52 -25.89 -7.73
C PHE A 26 14.35 -26.37 -6.89
N THR A 27 14.67 -27.00 -5.76
CA THR A 27 13.82 -27.06 -4.59
C THR A 27 13.44 -25.63 -4.26
N ASN A 28 12.35 -25.15 -4.84
CA ASN A 28 11.62 -24.01 -4.32
C ASN A 28 11.00 -24.48 -3.02
N GLU A 29 11.83 -24.58 -1.98
CA GLU A 29 11.36 -24.43 -0.63
C GLU A 29 10.70 -23.06 -0.59
N THR A 30 9.37 -23.06 -0.68
CA THR A 30 8.54 -21.95 -0.27
C THR A 30 8.87 -21.71 1.19
N PHE A 31 9.88 -20.88 1.43
CA PHE A 31 10.23 -20.39 2.74
C PHE A 31 9.04 -19.55 3.17
N LEU A 32 8.12 -20.19 3.90
CA LEU A 32 7.05 -19.51 4.60
C LEU A 32 7.76 -18.61 5.62
N TYR A 33 7.97 -17.35 5.23
CA TYR A 33 8.27 -16.30 6.19
C TYR A 33 7.09 -16.26 7.15
N SER A 34 7.27 -16.91 8.29
CA SER A 34 6.42 -16.68 9.44
C SER A 34 6.50 -15.19 9.75
N PHE A 35 5.42 -14.48 9.48
CA PHE A 35 5.20 -13.13 10.00
C PHE A 35 5.07 -13.28 11.51
N ASN A 36 6.21 -13.33 12.19
CA ASN A 36 6.24 -13.19 13.62
C ASN A 36 5.75 -11.75 13.92
N PRO A 37 4.70 -11.53 14.72
CA PRO A 37 4.24 -10.18 15.08
C PRO A 37 5.23 -9.43 16.00
N LEU A 38 6.29 -10.10 16.47
CA LEU A 38 7.30 -9.54 17.38
C LEU A 38 8.04 -8.27 16.88
N PRO A 39 8.35 -8.06 15.59
CA PRO A 39 8.98 -6.82 15.12
C PRO A 39 8.08 -5.59 15.29
N LEU A 40 6.75 -5.75 15.26
CA LEU A 40 5.80 -4.65 15.43
C LEU A 40 5.72 -4.17 16.90
N MET A 41 5.92 -5.09 17.86
CA MET A 41 5.99 -4.73 19.28
C MET A 41 7.21 -3.85 19.61
N PHE A 42 8.32 -4.02 18.90
CA PHE A 42 9.52 -3.21 19.13
C PHE A 42 9.39 -1.79 18.59
N VAL A 43 8.59 -1.59 17.54
CA VAL A 43 8.25 -0.25 17.02
C VAL A 43 7.36 0.52 18.00
N ALA A 44 6.48 -0.16 18.75
CA ALA A 44 5.67 0.44 19.79
C ALA A 44 6.48 0.91 21.01
N ALA A 45 7.67 0.33 21.25
CA ALA A 45 8.58 0.71 22.33
C ALA A 45 9.58 1.81 21.96
N LEU A 46 9.58 2.29 20.70
CA LEU A 46 10.41 3.42 20.30
C LEU A 46 9.91 4.72 20.96
N PRO A 47 10.80 5.70 21.26
CA PRO A 47 10.45 7.00 21.86
C PRO A 47 9.40 7.82 21.08
N GLY A 48 8.95 7.34 19.92
CA GLY A 48 8.02 8.01 19.01
C GLY A 48 6.60 8.17 19.55
N ALA A 49 6.12 7.33 20.48
CA ALA A 49 4.77 7.50 21.04
C ALA A 49 4.62 8.84 21.79
N GLY A 50 5.67 9.27 22.52
CA GLY A 50 5.72 10.59 23.16
C GLY A 50 5.81 11.74 22.16
N THR A 51 6.60 11.56 21.09
CA THR A 51 6.75 12.55 20.01
C THR A 51 5.45 12.76 19.25
N ILE A 52 4.71 11.69 18.93
CA ILE A 52 3.41 11.76 18.25
C ILE A 52 2.39 12.49 19.13
N ARG A 53 2.31 12.15 20.43
CA ARG A 53 1.42 12.84 21.37
C ARG A 53 1.73 14.33 21.50
N SER A 54 3.01 14.71 21.50
CA SER A 54 3.44 16.12 21.52
C SER A 54 3.10 16.86 20.23
N LEU A 55 3.31 16.24 19.06
CA LEU A 55 3.04 16.85 17.76
C LEU A 55 1.55 17.12 17.54
N PHE A 56 0.69 16.20 17.99
CA PHE A 56 -0.76 16.27 17.78
C PHE A 56 -1.54 16.86 18.97
N GLY A 57 -0.91 17.03 20.14
CA GLY A 57 -1.53 17.59 21.35
C GLY A 57 -2.34 18.88 21.12
N PRO A 58 -1.80 19.89 20.42
CA PRO A 58 -2.53 21.14 20.13
C PRO A 58 -3.80 20.94 19.30
N PHE A 59 -3.81 19.97 18.38
CA PHE A 59 -5.00 19.63 17.59
C PHE A 59 -6.04 18.91 18.43
N VAL A 60 -5.61 17.99 19.30
CA VAL A 60 -6.52 17.29 20.22
C VAL A 60 -7.21 18.27 21.17
N GLU A 61 -6.48 19.25 21.70
CA GLU A 61 -7.05 20.30 22.55
C GLU A 61 -8.03 21.20 21.79
N LEU A 62 -7.73 21.54 20.53
CA LEU A 62 -8.63 22.32 19.68
C LEU A 62 -9.95 21.57 19.41
N VAL A 63 -9.89 20.29 19.05
CA VAL A 63 -11.12 19.48 18.81
C VAL A 63 -11.93 19.35 20.10
N LYS A 64 -11.28 19.13 21.24
CA LYS A 64 -11.94 19.07 22.56
C LYS A 64 -12.61 20.40 22.92
N SER A 65 -12.02 21.54 22.55
CA SER A 65 -12.59 22.87 22.81
C SER A 65 -13.92 23.14 22.09
N TRP A 66 -14.21 22.40 21.01
CA TRP A 66 -15.43 22.59 20.21
C TRP A 66 -16.64 21.82 20.75
N ASN A 67 -16.47 21.03 21.82
CA ASN A 67 -17.54 20.27 22.49
C ASN A 67 -18.45 19.50 21.50
N LEU A 68 -17.83 18.85 20.52
CA LEU A 68 -18.54 18.13 19.47
C LEU A 68 -19.27 16.92 20.07
N PRO A 69 -20.48 16.60 19.57
CA PRO A 69 -21.23 15.45 20.07
C PRO A 69 -20.48 14.13 19.78
N ASP A 70 -20.52 13.20 20.74
CA ASP A 70 -19.74 11.95 20.70
C ASP A 70 -19.96 11.13 19.41
N TRP A 71 -21.18 11.09 18.88
CA TRP A 71 -21.49 10.38 17.65
C TRP A 71 -20.69 10.92 16.45
N LEU A 72 -20.46 12.24 16.40
CA LEU A 72 -19.75 12.90 15.31
C LEU A 72 -18.25 12.67 15.42
N VAL A 73 -17.71 12.63 16.64
CA VAL A 73 -16.30 12.28 16.89
C VAL A 73 -16.05 10.83 16.52
N HIS A 74 -16.99 9.93 16.85
CA HIS A 74 -16.90 8.50 16.59
C HIS A 74 -16.99 8.16 15.09
N TRP A 75 -17.99 8.72 14.41
CA TRP A 75 -18.27 8.38 13.01
C TRP A 75 -17.66 9.37 12.00
N GLY A 76 -17.16 10.52 12.44
CA GLY A 76 -16.61 11.54 11.56
C GLY A 76 -15.40 11.06 10.77
N HIS A 77 -14.47 10.35 11.43
CA HIS A 77 -13.32 9.75 10.75
C HIS A 77 -13.74 8.68 9.72
N PRO A 78 -14.43 7.59 10.09
CA PRO A 78 -14.79 6.54 9.13
C PRO A 78 -15.72 7.05 8.02
N GLY A 79 -16.65 7.98 8.34
CA GLY A 79 -17.55 8.58 7.36
C GLY A 79 -16.81 9.40 6.30
N ASN A 80 -15.93 10.30 6.72
CA ASN A 80 -15.14 11.11 5.78
C ASN A 80 -14.17 10.22 4.97
N MET A 81 -13.54 9.24 5.62
CA MET A 81 -12.60 8.35 4.94
C MET A 81 -13.29 7.43 3.93
N ALA A 82 -14.54 7.03 4.15
CA ALA A 82 -15.32 6.29 3.17
C ALA A 82 -15.53 7.12 1.89
N VAL A 83 -15.92 8.39 2.01
CA VAL A 83 -16.09 9.28 0.85
C VAL A 83 -14.78 9.42 0.09
N VAL A 84 -13.67 9.68 0.79
CA VAL A 84 -12.35 9.81 0.15
C VAL A 84 -11.94 8.51 -0.55
N LEU A 85 -12.09 7.36 0.12
CA LEU A 85 -11.72 6.06 -0.43
C LEU A 85 -12.52 5.73 -1.69
N PHE A 86 -13.84 5.83 -1.65
CA PHE A 86 -14.69 5.38 -2.76
C PHE A 86 -14.78 6.43 -3.87
N ALA A 87 -15.01 7.69 -3.54
CA ALA A 87 -15.17 8.73 -4.54
C ALA A 87 -13.84 9.15 -5.16
N MET A 88 -12.79 9.36 -4.36
CA MET A 88 -11.50 9.82 -4.89
C MET A 88 -10.62 8.63 -5.26
N GLY A 89 -10.45 7.67 -4.35
CA GLY A 89 -9.66 6.47 -4.60
C GLY A 89 -10.28 5.58 -5.66
N GLY A 90 -11.53 5.17 -5.48
CA GLY A 90 -12.23 4.27 -6.40
C GLY A 90 -12.35 4.84 -7.81
N TYR A 91 -12.88 6.06 -7.97
CA TYR A 91 -12.98 6.70 -9.27
C TYR A 91 -11.60 7.03 -9.86
N GLY A 92 -10.66 7.49 -9.04
CA GLY A 92 -9.29 7.73 -9.45
C GLY A 92 -8.62 6.47 -10.03
N THR A 93 -8.74 5.33 -9.34
CA THR A 93 -8.23 4.04 -9.82
C THR A 93 -8.92 3.59 -11.10
N TYR A 94 -10.23 3.77 -11.20
CA TYR A 94 -10.97 3.52 -12.44
C TYR A 94 -10.39 4.35 -13.61
N LEU A 95 -10.16 5.64 -13.41
CA LEU A 95 -9.52 6.48 -14.43
C LEU A 95 -8.11 5.99 -14.78
N GLY A 96 -7.35 5.48 -13.81
CA GLY A 96 -6.05 4.83 -14.06
C GLY A 96 -6.15 3.67 -15.06
N PHE A 97 -7.19 2.84 -14.93
CA PHE A 97 -7.48 1.78 -15.91
C PHE A 97 -7.92 2.34 -17.26
N ARG A 98 -8.71 3.42 -17.29
CA ARG A 98 -9.11 4.07 -18.55
C ARG A 98 -7.93 4.68 -19.30
N ILE A 99 -6.94 5.25 -18.60
CA ILE A 99 -5.68 5.71 -19.22
C ILE A 99 -4.97 4.57 -19.94
N ARG A 100 -5.00 3.36 -19.35
CA ARG A 100 -4.28 2.19 -19.86
C ARG A 100 -5.02 1.49 -21.00
N PHE A 101 -6.33 1.34 -20.88
CA PHE A 101 -7.10 0.40 -21.70
C PHE A 101 -8.19 1.03 -22.60
N SER A 102 -8.50 2.33 -22.46
CA SER A 102 -9.46 2.96 -23.37
C SER A 102 -8.84 3.21 -24.75
N ASP A 103 -9.60 3.08 -25.84
CA ASP A 103 -9.15 3.46 -27.19
C ASP A 103 -9.56 4.91 -27.56
N ASP A 104 -10.43 5.54 -26.77
CA ASP A 104 -10.88 6.90 -26.98
C ASP A 104 -9.83 7.91 -26.50
N VAL A 105 -9.38 8.76 -27.41
CA VAL A 105 -8.37 9.80 -27.18
C VAL A 105 -8.89 10.89 -26.25
N GLU A 106 -10.15 11.30 -26.37
CA GLU A 106 -10.76 12.33 -25.53
C GLU A 106 -10.90 11.82 -24.09
N GLU A 107 -11.37 10.58 -23.94
CA GLU A 107 -11.50 9.94 -22.64
C GLU A 107 -10.14 9.76 -21.96
N LYS A 108 -9.12 9.28 -22.69
CA LYS A 108 -7.75 9.15 -22.18
C LYS A 108 -7.19 10.50 -21.73
N ALA A 109 -7.45 11.57 -22.46
CA ALA A 109 -7.01 12.91 -22.10
C ALA A 109 -7.67 13.39 -20.79
N LYS A 110 -9.00 13.23 -20.66
CA LYS A 110 -9.73 13.53 -19.41
C LYS A 110 -9.23 12.68 -18.24
N ALA A 111 -9.03 11.39 -18.46
CA ALA A 111 -8.56 10.48 -17.42
C ALA A 111 -7.14 10.85 -16.94
N LYS A 112 -6.22 11.21 -17.85
CA LYS A 112 -4.86 11.68 -17.51
C LYS A 112 -4.86 12.97 -16.70
N ASP A 113 -5.82 13.86 -16.92
CA ASP A 113 -5.95 15.10 -16.15
C ASP A 113 -6.57 14.86 -14.77
N LEU A 114 -7.62 14.04 -14.69
CA LEU A 114 -8.39 13.82 -13.47
C LEU A 114 -7.76 12.81 -12.51
N HIS A 115 -7.13 11.75 -13.02
CA HIS A 115 -6.48 10.72 -12.21
C HIS A 115 -5.49 11.31 -11.17
N PRO A 116 -4.46 12.08 -11.56
CA PRO A 116 -3.51 12.62 -10.57
C PRO A 116 -4.16 13.60 -9.59
N LYS A 117 -5.19 14.36 -9.99
CA LYS A 117 -5.92 15.28 -9.11
C LYS A 117 -6.69 14.53 -8.04
N LEU A 118 -7.40 13.47 -8.43
CA LEU A 118 -8.19 12.65 -7.50
C LEU A 118 -7.30 11.84 -6.57
N LEU A 119 -6.25 11.19 -7.06
CA LEU A 119 -5.35 10.41 -6.21
C LEU A 119 -4.45 11.30 -5.34
N GLY A 120 -4.02 12.46 -5.84
CA GLY A 120 -3.33 13.45 -5.02
C GLY A 120 -4.22 14.00 -3.91
N GLY A 121 -5.50 14.26 -4.21
CA GLY A 121 -6.48 14.63 -3.20
C GLY A 121 -6.77 13.50 -2.20
N MET A 122 -6.87 12.25 -2.67
CA MET A 122 -6.99 11.08 -1.78
C MET A 122 -5.82 10.99 -0.81
N PHE A 123 -4.58 11.13 -1.30
CA PHE A 123 -3.39 11.16 -0.45
C PHE A 123 -3.46 12.26 0.60
N PHE A 124 -3.80 13.48 0.19
CA PHE A 124 -3.93 14.62 1.09
C PHE A 124 -4.97 14.37 2.20
N PHE A 125 -6.17 13.94 1.83
CA PHE A 125 -7.24 13.72 2.80
C PHE A 125 -7.02 12.48 3.66
N PHE A 126 -6.34 11.44 3.16
CA PHE A 126 -5.92 10.30 3.99
C PHE A 126 -4.84 10.69 4.99
N ALA A 127 -3.87 11.53 4.60
CA ALA A 127 -2.88 12.05 5.52
C ALA A 127 -3.54 12.87 6.65
N LEU A 128 -4.49 13.75 6.30
CA LEU A 128 -5.32 14.45 7.29
C LEU A 128 -6.19 13.48 8.11
N GLY A 129 -6.79 12.47 7.49
CA GLY A 129 -7.59 11.45 8.15
C GLY A 129 -6.81 10.67 9.19
N ALA A 130 -5.54 10.35 8.91
CA ALA A 130 -4.65 9.69 9.87
C ALA A 130 -4.44 10.52 11.14
N THR A 131 -4.40 11.85 11.04
CA THR A 131 -4.36 12.74 12.22
C THR A 131 -5.63 12.60 13.08
N GLY A 132 -6.80 12.46 12.44
CA GLY A 132 -8.07 12.21 13.11
C GLY A 132 -8.12 10.84 13.77
N GLY A 133 -7.60 9.80 13.10
CA GLY A 133 -7.48 8.45 13.66
C GLY A 133 -6.56 8.39 14.89
N ILE A 134 -5.40 9.07 14.82
CA ILE A 134 -4.49 9.22 15.97
C ILE A 134 -5.17 9.98 17.12
N THR A 135 -5.91 11.06 16.82
CA THR A 135 -6.62 11.85 17.83
C THR A 135 -7.71 11.02 18.54
N SER A 136 -8.47 10.22 17.80
CA SER A 136 -9.47 9.30 18.37
C SER A 136 -8.80 8.28 19.30
N LEU A 137 -7.69 7.65 18.88
CA LEU A 137 -6.94 6.68 19.69
C LEU A 137 -6.36 7.28 20.98
N LEU A 138 -5.80 8.50 20.90
CA LEU A 138 -5.26 9.22 22.07
C LEU A 138 -6.34 9.68 23.04
N THR A 139 -7.59 9.80 22.61
CA THR A 139 -8.73 10.14 23.47
C THR A 139 -9.30 8.90 24.17
N SER A 140 -8.97 7.69 23.70
CA SER A 140 -9.45 6.41 24.24
C SER A 140 -8.39 5.62 25.02
N ASP A 141 -7.22 6.20 25.33
CA ASP A 141 -6.12 5.59 26.10
C ASP A 141 -5.59 4.23 25.58
N LYS A 142 -5.78 3.92 24.29
CA LYS A 142 -5.30 2.65 23.67
C LYS A 142 -3.96 2.83 22.95
N PRO A 143 -3.04 1.84 22.98
CA PRO A 143 -1.77 1.90 22.26
C PRO A 143 -1.96 1.96 20.73
N ILE A 144 -1.27 2.92 20.10
CA ILE A 144 -1.49 3.41 18.74
C ILE A 144 -1.15 2.39 17.63
N LEU A 145 -0.25 1.44 17.89
CA LEU A 145 0.28 0.49 16.90
C LEU A 145 -0.18 -0.95 17.11
N GLU A 146 -1.06 -1.22 18.08
CA GLU A 146 -1.59 -2.57 18.30
C GLU A 146 -2.82 -2.87 17.43
N SER A 147 -3.54 -1.85 16.97
CA SER A 147 -4.72 -2.05 16.14
C SER A 147 -4.31 -2.42 14.70
N PRO A 148 -4.81 -3.54 14.14
CA PRO A 148 -4.62 -3.88 12.74
C PRO A 148 -5.08 -2.76 11.79
N HIS A 149 -6.09 -1.97 12.17
CA HIS A 149 -6.52 -0.79 11.41
C HIS A 149 -5.43 0.28 11.38
N ALA A 150 -4.81 0.60 12.52
CA ALA A 150 -3.76 1.61 12.58
C ALA A 150 -2.50 1.19 11.79
N VAL A 151 -2.08 -0.07 11.92
CA VAL A 151 -0.92 -0.61 11.19
C VAL A 151 -1.15 -0.59 9.68
N THR A 152 -2.30 -1.07 9.21
CA THR A 152 -2.64 -1.05 7.78
C THR A 152 -2.76 0.37 7.23
N GLY A 153 -3.22 1.34 8.04
CA GLY A 153 -3.27 2.74 7.66
C GLY A 153 -1.88 3.35 7.45
N PHE A 154 -0.94 3.07 8.36
CA PHE A 154 0.45 3.53 8.25
C PHE A 154 1.17 2.93 7.03
N ILE A 155 1.03 1.61 6.82
CA ILE A 155 1.58 0.93 5.64
C ILE A 155 0.95 1.50 4.37
N GLY A 156 -0.37 1.67 4.34
CA GLY A 156 -1.11 2.22 3.21
C GLY A 156 -0.65 3.63 2.83
N LEU A 157 -0.49 4.53 3.79
CA LEU A 157 0.01 5.89 3.54
C LEU A 157 1.47 5.92 3.06
N THR A 158 2.31 5.05 3.60
CA THR A 158 3.71 4.92 3.15
C THR A 158 3.77 4.45 1.70
N LEU A 159 3.02 3.39 1.37
CA LEU A 159 2.94 2.87 0.00
C LEU A 159 2.31 3.90 -0.95
N LEU A 160 1.29 4.63 -0.51
CA LEU A 160 0.66 5.69 -1.30
C LEU A 160 1.64 6.84 -1.58
N THR A 161 2.50 7.18 -0.61
CA THR A 161 3.58 8.16 -0.82
C THR A 161 4.52 7.71 -1.95
N ILE A 162 4.99 6.47 -1.88
CA ILE A 162 5.83 5.87 -2.94
C ILE A 162 5.09 5.90 -4.29
N GLN A 163 3.81 5.52 -4.29
CA GLN A 163 2.96 5.50 -5.48
C GLN A 163 2.80 6.89 -6.13
N THR A 164 2.75 7.97 -5.33
CA THR A 164 2.65 9.35 -5.83
C THR A 164 3.95 9.87 -6.44
N ILE A 165 5.11 9.39 -5.96
CA ILE A 165 6.43 9.78 -6.47
C ILE A 165 6.77 8.98 -7.74
N LEU A 166 6.37 7.71 -7.81
CA LEU A 166 6.74 6.79 -8.87
C LEU A 166 6.55 7.32 -10.32
N PRO A 167 5.48 8.09 -10.65
CA PRO A 167 5.32 8.68 -11.98
C PRO A 167 6.43 9.63 -12.41
N SER A 168 7.11 10.31 -11.48
CA SER A 168 8.23 11.22 -11.81
C SER A 168 9.46 10.49 -12.31
N LEU A 169 9.49 9.16 -12.17
CA LEU A 169 10.60 8.29 -12.59
C LEU A 169 10.30 7.54 -13.89
N PHE A 170 9.14 7.78 -14.52
CA PHE A 170 8.75 7.09 -15.75
C PHE A 170 9.65 7.43 -16.95
N GLU A 171 10.25 8.61 -16.95
CA GLU A 171 11.20 9.00 -17.99
C GLU A 171 12.43 8.09 -17.93
N GLY A 172 12.74 7.44 -19.06
CA GLY A 172 13.86 6.50 -19.14
C GLY A 172 13.57 5.07 -18.66
N ASN A 173 12.39 4.80 -18.06
CA ASN A 173 12.01 3.43 -17.68
C ASN A 173 10.49 3.15 -17.86
N PRO A 174 10.06 2.72 -19.05
CA PRO A 174 8.65 2.45 -19.32
C PRO A 174 8.07 1.30 -18.47
N GLY A 175 8.90 0.41 -17.93
CA GLY A 175 8.48 -0.69 -17.05
C GLY A 175 7.84 -0.22 -15.75
N LEU A 176 8.24 0.95 -15.24
CA LEU A 176 7.69 1.51 -14.00
C LEU A 176 6.20 1.85 -14.08
N ARG A 177 5.64 2.03 -15.28
CA ARG A 177 4.19 2.19 -15.46
C ARG A 177 3.41 0.94 -15.08
N ASN A 178 3.96 -0.25 -15.35
CA ASN A 178 3.35 -1.51 -14.93
C ASN A 178 3.45 -1.66 -13.41
N VAL A 179 4.61 -1.33 -12.83
CA VAL A 179 4.80 -1.32 -11.38
C VAL A 179 3.80 -0.38 -10.71
N HIS A 180 3.63 0.84 -11.21
CA HIS A 180 2.64 1.80 -10.71
C HIS A 180 1.22 1.25 -10.78
N GLY A 181 0.84 0.59 -11.88
CA GLY A 181 -0.49 -0.02 -12.00
C GLY A 181 -0.73 -1.13 -10.98
N ILE A 182 0.23 -2.04 -10.81
CA ILE A 182 0.13 -3.17 -9.89
C ILE A 182 0.17 -2.69 -8.43
N LEU A 183 1.14 -1.83 -8.09
CA LEU A 183 1.28 -1.25 -6.77
C LEU A 183 0.03 -0.44 -6.38
N GLY A 184 -0.46 0.41 -7.28
CA GLY A 184 -1.68 1.18 -7.07
C GLY A 184 -2.91 0.29 -6.83
N SER A 185 -3.06 -0.78 -7.59
CA SER A 185 -4.15 -1.75 -7.39
C SER A 185 -4.03 -2.46 -6.03
N GLY A 186 -2.82 -2.87 -5.65
CA GLY A 186 -2.54 -3.48 -4.34
C GLY A 186 -2.82 -2.54 -3.17
N ILE A 187 -2.46 -1.26 -3.30
CA ILE A 187 -2.76 -0.22 -2.31
C ILE A 187 -4.28 -0.05 -2.14
N MET A 188 -5.05 -0.06 -3.22
CA MET A 188 -6.51 0.01 -3.12
C MET A 188 -7.12 -1.18 -2.39
N THR A 189 -6.64 -2.40 -2.68
CA THR A 189 -7.06 -3.59 -1.93
C THR A 189 -6.71 -3.47 -0.45
N LEU A 190 -5.50 -3.00 -0.13
CA LEU A 190 -5.08 -2.74 1.25
C LEU A 190 -6.00 -1.72 1.94
N PHE A 191 -6.41 -0.66 1.24
CA PHE A 191 -7.33 0.33 1.82
C PHE A 191 -8.76 -0.18 2.01
N LEU A 192 -9.23 -1.12 1.18
CA LEU A 192 -10.50 -1.81 1.44
C LEU A 192 -10.42 -2.67 2.71
N VAL A 193 -9.31 -3.39 2.90
CA VAL A 193 -9.05 -4.14 4.14
C VAL A 193 -8.95 -3.19 5.33
N HIS A 194 -8.22 -2.08 5.20
CA HIS A 194 -8.11 -1.05 6.22
C HIS A 194 -9.47 -0.47 6.61
N ALA A 195 -10.34 -0.18 5.63
CA ALA A 195 -11.68 0.32 5.86
C ALA A 195 -12.57 -0.72 6.55
N PHE A 196 -12.48 -1.99 6.16
CA PHE A 196 -13.16 -3.09 6.85
C PHE A 196 -12.74 -3.19 8.32
N LEU A 197 -11.43 -3.17 8.59
CA LEU A 197 -10.89 -3.17 9.96
C LEU A 197 -11.32 -1.94 10.75
N GLY A 198 -11.40 -0.77 10.11
CA GLY A 198 -11.89 0.47 10.72
C GLY A 198 -13.37 0.40 11.08
N LEU A 199 -14.20 -0.16 10.20
CA LEU A 199 -15.62 -0.39 10.48
C LEU A 199 -15.81 -1.40 11.61
N GLN A 200 -15.07 -2.51 11.60
CA GLN A 200 -15.08 -3.49 12.68
C GLN A 200 -14.68 -2.86 14.02
N LEU A 201 -13.65 -2.00 14.03
CA LEU A 201 -13.24 -1.28 15.21
C LEU A 201 -14.33 -0.31 15.68
N GLY A 202 -14.93 0.48 14.77
CA GLY A 202 -15.99 1.43 15.09
C GLY A 202 -17.27 0.78 15.64
N LEU A 203 -17.58 -0.45 15.22
CA LEU A 203 -18.71 -1.24 15.73
C LEU A 203 -18.40 -1.98 17.05
N SER A 204 -17.12 -2.06 17.45
CA SER A 204 -16.69 -2.72 18.69
C SER A 204 -16.68 -1.82 19.93
N TYR A 205 -16.96 -0.53 19.74
CA TYR A 205 -17.11 0.47 20.80
C TYR A 205 -18.50 0.40 21.46
#